data_AF-A0A852VQP4-F1
#
_entry.id   AF-A0A852VQP4-F1
#
_cell.length_a   1.000
_cell.length_b   1.000
_cell.length_c   1.000
_cell.angle_alpha   90.00
_cell.angle_beta   90.00
_cell.angle_gamma   90.00
#
_symmetry.space_group_name_H-M   'P 1'
#
loop_
_entity.id
_entity.type
_entity.pdbx_description
1 polymer ?
#
loop_
_entity_poly.entity_id
_entity_poly.type
_entity_poly.pdbx_seq_one_letter_code
_entity_poly.pdbx_strand_id
1 'polypeptide(L)'
;MIWTLLLMLGVPLWLCVMGISVFILRNRKLRKREGDIPARICLPGHHRWMRGHAVWVSDVLAWRGSPAAWRDEHFHVVATLVRAAADDERRALHWLGDDPAVADLGTADGRSLRIATRTEHRPALWGPFCASRGADGVSGPHESPTPRSPISHDAAGDSQCDARSSAAHDTRSA
;
A
#
# COMPACT_ATOMS: atom_id res chain seq x y z
N MET A 1 -37.81 -9.98 -25.36
CA MET A 1 -37.43 -9.56 -26.72
C MET A 1 -35.95 -9.79 -27.06
N ILE A 2 -35.02 -9.88 -26.09
CA ILE A 2 -33.59 -10.14 -26.38
C ILE A 2 -33.28 -11.62 -26.74
N TRP A 3 -34.06 -12.55 -26.18
CA TRP A 3 -33.92 -13.99 -26.41
C TRP A 3 -34.18 -14.41 -27.86
N THR A 4 -35.13 -13.75 -28.54
CA THR A 4 -35.48 -14.02 -29.94
C THR A 4 -34.37 -13.59 -30.90
N LEU A 5 -33.71 -12.46 -30.63
CA LEU A 5 -32.54 -11.98 -31.37
C LEU A 5 -31.32 -12.92 -31.21
N LEU A 6 -31.07 -13.43 -30.00
CA LEU A 6 -29.99 -14.40 -29.74
C LEU A 6 -30.20 -15.72 -30.51
N LEU A 7 -31.45 -16.20 -30.54
CA LEU A 7 -31.84 -17.38 -31.31
C LEU A 7 -31.67 -17.17 -32.83
N MET A 8 -32.06 -15.99 -33.33
CA MET A 8 -31.97 -15.66 -34.76
C MET A 8 -30.52 -15.40 -35.22
N LEU A 9 -29.67 -14.86 -34.35
CA LEU A 9 -28.25 -14.58 -34.66
C LEU A 9 -27.36 -15.84 -34.60
N GLY A 10 -27.91 -16.98 -34.18
CA GLY A 10 -27.16 -18.23 -34.07
C GLY A 10 -26.01 -18.15 -33.07
N VAL A 11 -26.01 -17.17 -32.16
CA VAL A 11 -25.03 -17.10 -31.07
C VAL A 11 -25.37 -18.25 -30.16
N PRO A 12 -24.57 -19.33 -30.18
CA PRO A 12 -24.96 -20.52 -29.50
C PRO A 12 -24.86 -20.24 -28.00
N LEU A 13 -25.94 -20.52 -27.27
CA LEU A 13 -26.09 -20.17 -25.85
C LEU A 13 -24.89 -20.61 -25.00
N TRP A 14 -24.21 -21.69 -25.41
CA TRP A 14 -22.99 -22.16 -24.77
C TRP A 14 -21.84 -21.15 -24.80
N LEU A 15 -21.70 -20.29 -25.82
CA LEU A 15 -20.71 -19.21 -25.84
C LEU A 15 -21.01 -18.14 -24.79
N CYS A 16 -22.29 -17.80 -24.58
CA CYS A 16 -22.67 -16.89 -23.50
C CYS A 16 -22.34 -17.50 -22.14
N VAL A 17 -22.67 -18.77 -21.93
CA VAL A 17 -22.35 -19.48 -20.69
C VAL A 17 -20.84 -19.55 -20.47
N MET A 18 -20.05 -19.85 -21.51
CA MET A 18 -18.59 -19.87 -21.42
C MET A 18 -18.01 -18.50 -21.13
N GLY A 19 -18.48 -17.44 -21.80
CA GLY A 19 -18.05 -16.07 -21.55
C GLY A 19 -18.32 -15.63 -20.10
N ILE A 20 -19.53 -15.88 -19.60
CA ILE A 20 -19.91 -15.59 -18.20
C ILE A 20 -19.05 -16.42 -17.23
N SER A 21 -18.82 -17.70 -17.53
CA SER A 21 -18.02 -18.59 -16.69
C SER A 21 -16.56 -18.11 -16.58
N VAL A 22 -15.92 -17.79 -17.71
CA VAL A 22 -14.56 -17.23 -17.75
C VAL A 22 -14.49 -15.92 -16.96
N PHE A 23 -15.48 -15.05 -17.12
CA PHE A 23 -15.57 -13.80 -16.39
C PHE A 23 -15.64 -14.00 -14.87
N ILE A 24 -16.51 -14.92 -14.41
CA ILE A 24 -16.63 -15.27 -12.99
C ILE A 24 -15.32 -15.85 -12.45
N LEU A 25 -14.69 -16.77 -13.18
CA LEU A 25 -13.44 -17.40 -12.78
C LEU A 25 -12.29 -16.38 -12.68
N ARG A 26 -12.18 -15.46 -13.64
CA ARG A 26 -11.20 -14.37 -13.61
C ARG A 26 -11.43 -13.46 -12.42
N ASN A 27 -12.69 -13.10 -12.15
CA ASN A 27 -13.05 -12.26 -11.02
C ASN A 27 -12.80 -12.94 -9.67
N ARG A 28 -13.03 -14.26 -9.57
CA ARG A 28 -12.68 -15.04 -8.37
C ARG A 28 -11.18 -15.09 -8.14
N LYS A 29 -10.37 -15.22 -9.19
CA LYS A 29 -8.90 -15.18 -9.05
C LYS A 29 -8.41 -13.82 -8.57
N LEU A 30 -9.02 -12.72 -9.03
CA LEU A 30 -8.67 -11.37 -8.56
C LEU A 30 -8.95 -11.17 -7.07
N ARG A 31 -10.05 -11.72 -6.55
CA ARG A 31 -10.36 -11.69 -5.10
C ARG A 31 -9.44 -12.54 -4.23
N LYS A 32 -8.64 -13.42 -4.84
CA LYS A 32 -7.64 -14.24 -4.14
C LYS A 32 -6.24 -13.61 -4.23
N ARG A 33 -6.12 -12.41 -4.78
CA ARG A 33 -4.83 -11.75 -4.87
C ARG A 33 -4.34 -11.41 -3.47
N GLU A 34 -3.07 -11.68 -3.24
CA GLU A 34 -2.40 -11.29 -2.01
C GLU A 34 -2.49 -9.76 -1.84
N GLY A 35 -2.93 -9.32 -0.66
CA GLY A 35 -3.22 -7.90 -0.39
C GLY A 35 -4.62 -7.42 -0.76
N ASP A 36 -5.58 -8.31 -1.11
CA ASP A 36 -6.99 -7.94 -1.18
C ASP A 36 -7.55 -7.61 0.21
N ILE A 37 -8.12 -6.42 0.36
CA ILE A 37 -8.70 -5.93 1.61
C ILE A 37 -10.20 -5.77 1.39
N PRO A 38 -11.05 -6.65 1.97
CA PRO A 38 -12.49 -6.45 1.94
C PRO A 38 -12.82 -5.20 2.76
N ALA A 39 -13.31 -4.16 2.10
CA ALA A 39 -13.44 -2.85 2.72
C ALA A 39 -14.72 -2.11 2.31
N ARG A 40 -15.11 -1.14 3.13
CA ARG A 40 -16.10 -0.12 2.78
C ARG A 40 -15.42 1.22 2.62
N ILE A 41 -15.71 1.94 1.55
CA ILE A 41 -15.17 3.27 1.32
C ILE A 41 -16.27 4.32 1.47
N CYS A 42 -15.92 5.45 2.06
CA CYS A 42 -16.70 6.67 2.06
C CYS A 42 -15.93 7.67 1.20
N LEU A 43 -16.43 7.92 0.00
CA LEU A 43 -15.82 8.84 -0.96
C LEU A 43 -15.84 10.29 -0.46
N PRO A 44 -14.91 11.14 -0.93
CA PRO A 44 -14.93 12.57 -0.62
C PRO A 44 -16.27 13.19 -1.03
N GLY A 45 -16.87 13.98 -0.14
CA GLY A 45 -18.17 14.62 -0.38
C GLY A 45 -19.39 13.70 -0.26
N HIS A 46 -19.19 12.41 0.06
CA HIS A 46 -20.27 11.46 0.29
C HIS A 46 -20.30 11.00 1.75
N HIS A 47 -21.51 10.81 2.28
CA HIS A 47 -21.71 10.28 3.64
C HIS A 47 -21.99 8.76 3.66
N ARG A 48 -22.15 8.15 2.47
CA ARG A 48 -22.57 6.76 2.36
C ARG A 48 -21.36 5.83 2.19
N TRP A 49 -21.28 4.85 3.09
CA TRP A 49 -20.34 3.74 2.98
C TRP A 49 -20.73 2.79 1.84
N MET A 50 -19.82 2.64 0.89
CA MET A 50 -19.96 1.71 -0.23
C MET A 50 -19.11 0.48 -0.02
N ARG A 51 -19.67 -0.70 -0.29
CA ARG A 51 -18.95 -1.97 -0.21
C ARG A 51 -18.03 -2.12 -1.42
N GLY A 52 -16.83 -2.64 -1.18
CA GLY A 52 -15.90 -3.01 -2.24
C GLY A 52 -14.72 -3.83 -1.73
N HIS A 53 -13.72 -3.90 -2.59
CA HIS A 53 -12.44 -4.52 -2.33
C HIS A 53 -11.37 -3.47 -2.61
N ALA A 54 -10.36 -3.38 -1.77
CA ALA A 54 -9.26 -2.45 -1.94
C ALA A 54 -7.93 -3.21 -2.00
N VAL A 55 -6.99 -2.73 -2.80
CA VAL A 55 -5.63 -3.25 -2.87
C VAL A 55 -4.66 -2.08 -2.95
N TRP A 56 -3.56 -2.20 -2.21
CA TRP A 56 -2.46 -1.26 -2.31
C TRP A 56 -1.55 -1.64 -3.46
N VAL A 57 -1.21 -0.65 -4.29
CA VAL A 57 -0.17 -0.74 -5.32
C VAL A 57 0.80 0.41 -5.04
N SER A 58 1.83 0.11 -4.25
CA SER A 58 2.69 1.14 -3.65
C SER A 58 1.85 2.14 -2.84
N ASP A 59 1.87 3.42 -3.17
CA ASP A 59 1.14 4.55 -2.61
C ASP A 59 -0.27 4.76 -3.22
N VAL A 60 -0.62 3.99 -4.24
CA VAL A 60 -1.94 4.05 -4.88
C VAL A 60 -2.87 3.02 -4.25
N LEU A 61 -3.97 3.50 -3.67
CA LEU A 61 -5.07 2.65 -3.24
C LEU A 61 -6.03 2.45 -4.41
N ALA A 62 -6.07 1.23 -4.94
CA ALA A 62 -7.05 0.82 -5.94
C ALA A 62 -8.29 0.25 -5.23
N TRP A 63 -9.45 0.87 -5.41
CA TRP A 63 -10.72 0.41 -4.86
C TRP A 63 -11.68 -0.04 -5.97
N ARG A 64 -12.37 -1.14 -5.72
CA ARG A 64 -13.35 -1.73 -6.63
C ARG A 64 -14.66 -2.03 -5.91
N GLY A 65 -15.70 -1.27 -6.25
CA GLY A 65 -17.03 -1.39 -5.65
C GLY A 65 -17.92 -2.48 -6.24
N SER A 66 -17.58 -3.01 -7.42
CA SER A 66 -18.44 -3.95 -8.15
C SER A 66 -17.69 -5.18 -8.68
N PRO A 67 -18.32 -6.37 -8.67
CA PRO A 67 -17.79 -7.56 -9.33
C PRO A 67 -17.45 -7.33 -10.80
N ALA A 68 -18.10 -6.38 -11.47
CA ALA A 68 -17.94 -6.16 -12.91
C ALA A 68 -16.90 -5.10 -13.32
N ALA A 69 -16.08 -4.59 -12.38
CA ALA A 69 -15.12 -3.49 -12.63
C ALA A 69 -15.76 -2.17 -13.10
N TRP A 70 -17.09 -2.04 -13.06
CA TRP A 70 -17.77 -0.81 -13.49
C TRP A 70 -17.57 0.38 -12.56
N ARG A 71 -17.00 0.16 -11.37
CA ARG A 71 -16.70 1.20 -10.39
C ARG A 71 -15.36 0.88 -9.78
N ASP A 72 -14.33 1.25 -10.52
CA ASP A 72 -12.93 1.16 -10.12
C ASP A 72 -12.42 2.59 -9.96
N GLU A 73 -11.89 2.90 -8.78
CA GLU A 73 -11.32 4.20 -8.45
C GLU A 73 -9.91 4.01 -7.90
N HIS A 74 -9.01 4.91 -8.27
CA HIS A 74 -7.62 4.88 -7.85
C HIS A 74 -7.32 6.18 -7.12
N PHE A 75 -6.78 6.06 -5.91
CA PHE A 75 -6.44 7.19 -5.08
C PHE A 75 -4.95 7.16 -4.80
N HIS A 76 -4.23 8.19 -5.24
CA HIS A 76 -2.86 8.40 -4.82
C HIS A 76 -2.89 8.94 -3.39
N VAL A 77 -2.54 8.09 -2.42
CA VAL A 77 -2.58 8.42 -1.00
C VAL A 77 -1.23 8.97 -0.58
N VAL A 78 -1.25 10.06 0.20
CA VAL A 78 -0.04 10.69 0.73
C VAL A 78 0.05 10.58 2.25
N ALA A 79 -1.08 10.35 2.92
CA ALA A 79 -1.15 10.22 4.37
C ALA A 79 -2.23 9.22 4.77
N THR A 80 -1.95 8.44 5.82
CA THR A 80 -2.86 7.43 6.37
C THR A 80 -2.94 7.55 7.88
N LEU A 81 -4.14 7.69 8.42
CA LEU A 81 -4.41 7.68 9.85
C LEU A 81 -5.40 6.56 10.19
N VAL A 82 -4.91 5.48 10.81
CA VAL A 82 -5.77 4.35 11.21
C VAL A 82 -6.24 4.52 12.65
N ARG A 83 -7.56 4.43 12.85
CA ARG A 83 -8.24 4.54 14.13
C ARG A 83 -9.33 3.47 14.29
N ALA A 84 -9.86 3.34 15.49
CA ALA A 84 -11.09 2.58 15.70
C ALA A 84 -12.27 3.36 15.11
N ALA A 85 -13.31 2.64 14.67
CA ALA A 85 -14.56 3.26 14.27
C ALA A 85 -15.21 4.01 15.44
N ALA A 86 -15.71 5.21 15.16
CA ALA A 86 -16.53 5.97 16.09
C ALA A 86 -17.92 5.33 16.27
N ASP A 87 -18.66 5.68 17.33
CA ASP A 87 -19.93 5.03 17.65
C ASP A 87 -21.01 5.18 16.57
N ASP A 88 -21.04 6.33 15.88
CA ASP A 88 -21.92 6.59 14.74
C ASP A 88 -21.52 5.75 13.52
N GLU A 89 -20.21 5.64 13.26
CA GLU A 89 -19.66 4.81 12.20
C GLU A 89 -19.89 3.31 12.46
N ARG A 90 -19.77 2.85 13.72
CA ARG A 90 -20.00 1.45 14.12
C ARG A 90 -21.40 0.97 13.71
N ARG A 91 -22.42 1.79 13.87
CA ARG A 91 -23.79 1.45 13.41
C ARG A 91 -23.86 1.24 11.91
N ALA A 92 -23.21 2.10 11.12
CA ALA A 92 -23.15 1.97 9.66
C ALA A 92 -22.23 0.83 9.18
N LEU A 93 -21.26 0.44 10.02
CA LEU A 93 -20.23 -0.54 9.72
C LEU A 93 -20.45 -1.89 10.42
N HIS A 94 -21.59 -2.12 11.07
CA HIS A 94 -21.88 -3.35 11.84
C HIS A 94 -21.63 -4.66 11.07
N TRP A 95 -21.73 -4.65 9.73
CA TRP A 95 -21.41 -5.80 8.88
C TRP A 95 -19.92 -6.21 8.88
N LEU A 96 -19.03 -5.34 9.35
CA LEU A 96 -17.59 -5.59 9.48
C LEU A 96 -17.22 -6.22 10.84
N GLY A 97 -18.21 -6.50 11.69
CA GLY A 97 -18.01 -7.00 13.05
C GLY A 97 -18.06 -5.90 14.10
N ASP A 98 -17.69 -6.24 15.32
CA ASP A 98 -17.94 -5.40 16.51
C ASP A 98 -16.92 -4.27 16.69
N ASP A 99 -15.69 -4.43 16.19
CA ASP A 99 -14.63 -3.43 16.31
C ASP A 99 -13.98 -3.07 14.95
N PRO A 100 -14.74 -2.50 14.00
CA PRO A 100 -14.21 -2.17 12.69
C PRO A 100 -13.08 -1.14 12.79
N ALA A 101 -12.03 -1.36 11.99
CA ALA A 101 -10.93 -0.43 11.84
C ALA A 101 -11.25 0.55 10.70
N VAL A 102 -11.02 1.84 10.93
CA VAL A 102 -11.24 2.91 9.96
C VAL A 102 -9.90 3.61 9.71
N ALA A 103 -9.57 3.86 8.45
CA ALA A 103 -8.48 4.72 8.07
C ALA A 103 -9.01 5.96 7.35
N ASP A 104 -8.59 7.12 7.85
CA ASP A 104 -8.74 8.39 7.15
C ASP A 104 -7.51 8.56 6.25
N LEU A 105 -7.74 8.64 4.95
CA LEU A 105 -6.70 8.72 3.93
C LEU A 105 -6.71 10.10 3.28
N GLY A 106 -5.56 10.76 3.29
CA GLY A 106 -5.34 12.00 2.54
C GLY A 106 -4.80 11.66 1.15
N THR A 107 -5.40 12.22 0.10
CA THR A 107 -4.96 12.02 -1.28
C THR A 107 -4.08 13.18 -1.76
N ALA A 108 -3.27 12.94 -2.79
CA ALA A 108 -2.41 13.96 -3.41
C ALA A 108 -3.21 15.17 -3.94
N ASP A 109 -4.48 14.97 -4.29
CA ASP A 109 -5.40 16.03 -4.72
C ASP A 109 -5.95 16.88 -3.56
N GLY A 110 -5.48 16.65 -2.33
CA GLY A 110 -5.95 17.34 -1.12
C GLY A 110 -7.32 16.88 -0.63
N ARG A 111 -7.86 15.78 -1.16
CA ARG A 111 -9.14 15.21 -0.71
C ARG A 111 -8.91 14.22 0.41
N SER A 112 -9.89 14.09 1.29
CA SER A 112 -9.92 13.03 2.29
C SER A 112 -10.96 11.99 1.92
N LEU A 113 -10.58 10.72 2.03
CA LEU A 113 -11.50 9.60 1.90
C LEU A 113 -11.35 8.71 3.13
N ARG A 114 -12.42 7.99 3.47
CA ARG A 114 -12.40 7.06 4.60
C ARG A 114 -12.57 5.65 4.11
N ILE A 115 -11.76 4.74 4.63
CA ILE A 115 -11.87 3.32 4.34
C ILE A 115 -12.02 2.55 5.65
N ALA A 116 -12.95 1.61 5.68
CA ALA A 116 -13.22 0.77 6.84
C ALA A 116 -13.05 -0.69 6.47
N THR A 117 -12.43 -1.46 7.34
CA THR A 117 -12.33 -2.92 7.20
C THR A 117 -12.54 -3.60 8.54
N ARG A 118 -12.56 -4.92 8.52
CA ARG A 118 -12.63 -5.75 9.72
C ARG A 118 -11.34 -5.60 10.52
N THR A 119 -11.41 -5.79 11.84
CA THR A 119 -10.23 -5.71 12.73
C THR A 119 -9.07 -6.60 12.27
N GLU A 120 -9.39 -7.81 11.78
CA GLU A 120 -8.42 -8.78 11.25
C GLU A 120 -7.58 -8.26 10.07
N HIS A 121 -8.11 -7.29 9.31
CA HIS A 121 -7.43 -6.66 8.18
C HIS A 121 -6.86 -5.27 8.51
N ARG A 122 -6.92 -4.84 9.77
CA ARG A 122 -6.40 -3.52 10.21
C ARG A 122 -4.97 -3.24 9.78
N PRO A 123 -4.00 -4.19 9.84
CA PRO A 123 -2.64 -3.93 9.39
C PRO A 123 -2.55 -3.54 7.91
N ALA A 124 -3.43 -4.10 7.08
CA ALA A 124 -3.45 -3.84 5.65
C ALA A 124 -3.95 -2.42 5.31
N LEU A 125 -4.67 -1.74 6.21
CA LEU A 125 -5.11 -0.36 6.00
C LEU A 125 -3.96 0.64 5.95
N TRP A 126 -2.86 0.35 6.64
CA TRP A 126 -1.69 1.24 6.66
C TRP A 126 -0.95 1.28 5.33
N GLY A 127 -1.10 0.25 4.49
CA GLY A 127 -0.41 0.15 3.22
C GLY A 127 1.12 0.31 3.35
N PRO A 128 1.79 1.00 2.41
CA PRO A 128 3.25 1.21 2.46
C PRO A 128 3.68 2.14 3.61
N PHE A 129 2.77 2.91 4.19
CA PHE A 129 3.07 3.93 5.21
C PHE A 129 3.42 3.33 6.58
N CYS A 130 3.25 2.02 6.76
CA CYS A 130 3.74 1.30 7.93
C CYS A 130 5.27 1.24 8.00
N ALA A 131 5.97 1.25 6.86
CA ALA A 131 7.43 1.13 6.81
C ALA A 131 8.14 2.46 7.13
N SER A 132 7.54 3.59 6.76
CA SER A 132 8.17 4.91 6.82
C SER A 132 8.36 5.43 8.25
N ARG A 133 7.46 5.05 9.18
CA ARG A 133 7.51 5.56 10.57
C ARG A 133 8.69 5.00 11.38
N GLY A 134 9.31 3.92 10.94
CA GLY A 134 10.50 3.35 11.56
C GLY A 134 11.83 3.84 10.98
N ALA A 135 11.84 4.33 9.74
CA ALA A 135 13.06 4.72 9.04
C ALA A 135 13.49 6.16 9.33
N ASP A 136 12.55 7.07 9.61
CA ASP A 136 12.86 8.49 9.87
C ASP A 136 13.30 8.77 11.32
N GLY A 137 13.34 7.75 12.18
CA GLY A 137 13.83 7.84 13.56
C GLY A 137 15.37 7.82 13.70
N VAL A 138 16.10 7.60 12.60
CA VAL A 138 17.57 7.69 12.54
C VAL A 138 17.97 8.72 11.48
N SER A 139 17.48 9.95 11.62
CA SER A 139 18.26 11.09 11.11
C SER A 139 19.36 11.35 12.13
N GLY A 140 20.51 10.70 11.90
CA GLY A 140 21.76 11.13 12.52
C GLY A 140 22.01 12.61 12.24
N PRO A 141 22.84 13.28 13.05
CA PRO A 141 23.11 14.69 12.90
C PRO A 141 23.57 14.97 11.48
N HIS A 142 22.86 15.88 10.83
CA HIS A 142 23.14 16.45 9.53
C HIS A 142 24.56 17.04 9.55
N GLU A 143 25.55 16.23 9.20
CA GLU A 143 26.91 16.66 8.97
C GLU A 143 26.88 17.47 7.67
N SER A 144 26.78 18.79 7.84
CA SER A 144 26.81 19.77 6.75
C SER A 144 28.01 19.48 5.84
N PRO A 145 27.82 19.31 4.52
CA PRO A 145 28.92 19.14 3.61
C PRO A 145 29.76 20.42 3.63
N THR A 146 30.96 20.31 4.18
CA THR A 146 31.96 21.36 4.15
C THR A 146 32.26 21.68 2.67
N PRO A 147 32.20 22.95 2.24
CA PRO A 147 32.52 23.32 0.88
C PRO A 147 34.00 22.99 0.60
N ARG A 148 34.24 22.09 -0.36
CA ARG A 148 35.59 21.79 -0.86
C ARG A 148 36.17 23.06 -1.49
N SER A 149 37.22 23.58 -0.85
CA SER A 149 38.16 24.52 -1.46
C SER A 149 38.81 23.94 -2.72
N PRO A 150 39.21 24.79 -3.68
CA PRO A 150 39.78 24.38 -4.95
C PRO A 150 41.16 23.74 -4.77
N ILE A 151 41.41 22.74 -5.61
CA ILE A 151 42.64 21.96 -5.71
C ILE A 151 43.77 22.88 -6.19
N SER A 152 44.71 23.20 -5.30
CA SER A 152 46.05 23.66 -5.67
C SER A 152 46.92 22.43 -5.90
N HIS A 153 47.33 22.24 -7.15
CA HIS A 153 48.41 21.33 -7.53
C HIS A 153 49.72 21.97 -7.05
N ASP A 154 50.40 21.34 -6.10
CA ASP A 154 51.83 21.54 -5.91
C ASP A 154 52.53 20.23 -5.59
N ALA A 155 53.75 20.16 -6.11
CA ALA A 155 54.53 18.97 -6.35
C ALA A 155 55.48 18.64 -5.19
N ALA A 156 55.98 17.41 -5.27
CA ALA A 156 57.28 16.93 -4.79
C ALA A 156 57.50 16.74 -3.29
N GLY A 157 58.00 15.57 -2.92
CA GLY A 157 58.62 15.32 -1.62
C GLY A 157 58.70 13.85 -1.24
N ASP A 158 59.65 13.14 -1.82
CA ASP A 158 60.12 11.82 -1.36
C ASP A 158 60.50 11.84 0.13
N SER A 159 60.17 10.77 0.87
CA SER A 159 61.14 10.12 1.76
C SER A 159 60.63 8.81 2.36
N GLN A 160 61.61 7.92 2.47
CA GLN A 160 61.59 6.49 2.65
C GLN A 160 62.11 6.13 4.06
N CYS A 161 62.00 4.84 4.44
CA CYS A 161 62.57 4.18 5.65
C CYS A 161 61.86 4.51 6.99
N ASP A 162 61.59 3.61 7.94
CA ASP A 162 62.19 2.33 8.36
C ASP A 162 61.09 1.42 8.96
N ALA A 163 61.01 0.10 8.70
CA ALA A 163 61.80 -1.01 9.23
C ALA A 163 61.67 -1.28 10.76
N ARG A 164 61.25 -2.52 11.06
CA ARG A 164 61.64 -3.42 12.18
C ARG A 164 60.91 -3.41 13.54
N SER A 165 60.55 -4.66 13.91
CA SER A 165 60.58 -5.27 15.26
C SER A 165 59.53 -4.77 16.26
N SER A 166 58.98 -5.54 17.19
CA SER A 166 59.33 -6.84 17.78
C SER A 166 58.10 -7.27 18.60
N ALA A 167 57.64 -8.51 18.47
CA ALA A 167 57.63 -9.53 19.52
C ALA A 167 56.73 -9.32 20.76
N ALA A 168 55.88 -10.33 20.99
CA ALA A 168 55.71 -11.09 22.22
C ALA A 168 55.25 -10.41 23.52
N HIS A 169 54.12 -10.90 24.05
CA HIS A 169 53.71 -11.17 25.45
C HIS A 169 52.19 -10.91 25.57
N ASP A 170 51.36 -11.66 26.29
CA ASP A 170 51.59 -12.67 27.32
C ASP A 170 50.30 -13.48 27.54
N THR A 171 50.49 -14.68 28.06
CA THR A 171 49.53 -15.64 28.61
C THR A 171 49.01 -15.26 30.00
N ARG A 172 47.75 -15.64 30.33
CA ARG A 172 47.21 -16.18 31.62
C ARG A 172 45.75 -15.75 31.80
N SER A 173 44.79 -16.69 31.82
CA SER A 173 44.36 -17.51 32.98
C SER A 173 43.76 -16.70 34.13
N ALA A 174 42.43 -16.74 34.21
CA ALA A 174 41.68 -17.07 35.43
C ALA A 174 40.32 -17.64 35.00
#